data_AF-A0A661KNJ3-F1
#
_entry.id   AF-A0A661KNJ3-F1
#
_cell.length_a   1.000
_cell.length_b   1.000
_cell.length_c   1.000
_cell.angle_alpha   90.00
_cell.angle_beta   90.00
_cell.angle_gamma   90.00
#
_symmetry.space_group_name_H-M   'P 1'
#
loop_
_entity.id
_entity.type
_entity.pdbx_description
1 polymer ?
#
loop_
_entity_poly.entity_id
_entity_poly.type
_entity_poly.pdbx_seq_one_letter_code
_entity_poly.pdbx_strand_id
1 'polypeptide(L)'
;MTAKDQSIPQHDYSLFISIILLICIGLVFIYSASSNLAFYRFGDPYMYIKRQALFCLFGLILMAITMYLPTEVYSDTRVVYGALFISAGLLISLFFMGHTINGATRWIRIGGFSFQPSEFAKLSLCLYMAYSMAKKGSEM
;
A
#
# COMPACT_ATOMS: atom_id res chain seq x y z
N MET A 1 31.41 -25.76 2.10
CA MET A 1 31.32 -24.91 0.89
C MET A 1 30.20 -25.45 0.02
N THR A 2 28.94 -25.16 0.37
CA THR A 2 27.77 -25.54 -0.42
C THR A 2 27.31 -24.30 -1.18
N ALA A 3 27.26 -24.46 -2.50
CA ALA A 3 26.89 -23.41 -3.44
C ALA A 3 25.55 -22.79 -3.02
N LYS A 4 25.60 -21.50 -2.66
CA LYS A 4 24.42 -20.64 -2.60
C LYS A 4 23.92 -20.58 -4.03
N ASP A 5 22.92 -21.38 -4.36
CA ASP A 5 22.17 -21.33 -5.61
C ASP A 5 21.63 -19.89 -5.73
N GLN A 6 22.39 -19.04 -6.42
CA GLN A 6 21.96 -17.71 -6.81
C GLN A 6 20.99 -17.90 -7.98
N SER A 7 19.78 -18.37 -7.64
CA SER A 7 18.65 -18.27 -8.54
C SER A 7 18.47 -16.79 -8.87
N ILE A 8 18.53 -16.47 -10.17
CA ILE A 8 18.12 -15.15 -10.67
C ILE A 8 16.76 -14.85 -10.02
N PRO A 9 16.54 -13.67 -9.41
CA PRO A 9 15.24 -13.34 -8.84
C PRO A 9 14.17 -13.52 -9.94
N GLN A 10 13.45 -14.64 -9.88
CA GLN A 10 12.44 -14.96 -10.86
C GLN A 10 11.22 -14.13 -10.50
N HIS A 11 11.00 -13.08 -11.29
CA HIS A 11 9.79 -12.30 -11.17
C HIS A 11 8.60 -13.18 -11.53
N ASP A 12 7.65 -13.31 -10.61
CA ASP A 12 6.42 -14.06 -10.84
C ASP A 12 5.49 -13.27 -11.76
N TYR A 13 5.66 -13.49 -13.07
CA TYR A 13 4.85 -12.87 -14.10
C TYR A 13 3.37 -13.26 -13.99
N SER A 14 3.04 -14.43 -13.42
CA SER A 14 1.66 -14.86 -13.22
C SER A 14 0.95 -13.97 -12.21
N LEU A 15 1.60 -13.69 -11.07
CA LEU A 15 1.10 -12.75 -10.07
C LEU A 15 0.96 -11.35 -10.65
N PHE A 16 1.96 -10.87 -11.40
CA PHE A 16 1.93 -9.54 -12.01
C PHE A 16 0.76 -9.38 -12.99
N ILE A 17 0.56 -10.35 -13.90
CA ILE A 17 -0.56 -10.33 -14.85
C ILE A 17 -1.90 -10.33 -14.10
N SER A 18 -2.00 -11.13 -13.03
CA SER A 18 -3.22 -11.20 -12.20
C SER A 18 -3.55 -9.86 -11.56
N ILE A 19 -2.53 -9.13 -11.05
CA ILE A 19 -2.70 -7.78 -10.47
C ILE A 19 -3.20 -6.79 -11.53
N ILE A 20 -2.59 -6.79 -12.72
CA ILE A 20 -3.01 -5.89 -13.81
C ILE A 20 -4.45 -6.16 -14.23
N LEU A 21 -4.83 -7.43 -14.38
CA LEU A 21 -6.20 -7.81 -14.73
C LEU A 21 -7.20 -7.34 -13.67
N LEU A 22 -6.87 -7.51 -12.39
CA LEU A 22 -7.72 -7.08 -11.28
C LEU A 22 -7.90 -5.55 -11.25
N ILE A 23 -6.84 -4.79 -11.54
CA ILE A 23 -6.90 -3.32 -11.66
C ILE A 23 -7.82 -2.92 -12.82
N CYS A 24 -7.68 -3.54 -14.00
CA CYS A 24 -8.52 -3.25 -15.15
C CYS A 24 -10.00 -3.52 -14.87
N ILE A 25 -10.31 -4.69 -14.29
CA ILE A 25 -11.69 -5.06 -13.90
C ILE A 25 -12.24 -4.06 -12.87
N GLY A 26 -11.44 -3.69 -11.87
CA GLY A 26 -11.84 -2.71 -10.85
C GLY A 26 -12.16 -1.33 -11.43
N LEU A 27 -11.36 -0.85 -12.40
CA LEU A 27 -11.63 0.42 -13.09
C LEU A 27 -12.93 0.39 -13.88
N VAL A 28 -13.23 -0.72 -14.57
CA VAL A 28 -14.50 -0.91 -15.29
C VAL A 28 -15.68 -0.86 -14.32
N PHE A 29 -15.59 -1.52 -13.17
CA PHE A 29 -16.66 -1.50 -12.16
C PHE A 29 -16.89 -0.10 -11.58
N ILE A 30 -15.83 0.66 -11.30
CA ILE A 30 -15.95 2.02 -10.79
C ILE A 30 -16.64 2.93 -11.80
N TYR A 31 -16.28 2.82 -13.08
CA TYR A 31 -16.96 3.55 -14.15
C TYR A 31 -18.44 3.18 -14.23
N SER A 32 -18.76 1.88 -14.21
CA SER A 32 -20.15 1.42 -14.30
C SER A 32 -21.00 1.88 -13.12
N ALA A 33 -20.47 1.85 -11.90
CA ALA A 33 -21.22 2.20 -10.69
C ALA A 33 -21.28 3.71 -10.42
N SER A 34 -20.28 4.48 -10.83
CA SER A 34 -20.12 5.88 -10.42
C SER A 34 -20.32 6.91 -11.53
N SER A 35 -20.42 6.49 -12.81
CA SER A 35 -20.56 7.41 -13.96
C SER A 35 -21.81 8.29 -13.87
N ASN A 36 -22.97 7.72 -13.56
CA ASN A 36 -24.21 8.49 -13.36
C ASN A 36 -24.07 9.48 -12.18
N LEU A 37 -23.57 9.01 -11.03
CA LEU A 37 -23.41 9.86 -9.85
C LEU A 37 -22.42 11.01 -10.08
N ALA A 38 -21.33 10.76 -10.81
CA ALA A 38 -20.31 11.74 -11.17
C ALA A 38 -20.85 12.81 -12.11
N PHE A 39 -21.61 12.40 -13.13
CA PHE A 39 -22.28 13.32 -14.04
C PHE A 39 -23.24 14.26 -13.29
N TYR A 40 -24.07 13.72 -12.40
CA TYR A 40 -25.04 14.52 -11.63
C TYR A 40 -24.38 15.44 -10.59
N ARG A 41 -23.28 15.05 -9.95
CA ARG A 41 -22.65 15.84 -8.87
C ARG A 41 -21.56 16.81 -9.33
N PHE A 42 -20.84 16.49 -10.40
CA PHE A 42 -19.63 17.21 -10.80
C PHE A 42 -19.61 17.61 -12.28
N GLY A 43 -20.60 17.19 -13.08
CA GLY A 43 -20.66 17.48 -14.52
C GLY A 43 -19.62 16.74 -15.37
N ASP A 44 -18.67 16.02 -14.75
CA ASP A 44 -17.69 15.15 -15.41
C ASP A 44 -17.91 13.69 -14.98
N PRO A 45 -18.43 12.81 -15.86
CA PRO A 45 -18.67 11.40 -15.54
C PRO A 45 -17.36 10.63 -15.26
N TYR A 46 -16.21 11.19 -15.64
CA TYR A 46 -14.91 10.54 -15.51
C TYR A 46 -14.15 10.93 -14.23
N MET A 47 -14.68 11.79 -13.37
CA MET A 47 -13.93 12.31 -12.22
C MET A 47 -13.44 11.19 -11.28
N TYR A 48 -14.29 10.23 -10.93
CA TYR A 48 -13.92 9.12 -10.04
C TYR A 48 -12.94 8.13 -10.68
N ILE A 49 -13.14 7.80 -11.96
CA ILE A 49 -12.23 6.90 -12.69
C ILE A 49 -10.86 7.55 -12.92
N LYS A 50 -10.80 8.85 -13.24
CA LYS A 50 -9.53 9.59 -13.36
C LYS A 50 -8.75 9.54 -12.05
N ARG A 51 -9.41 9.81 -10.93
CA ARG A 51 -8.79 9.75 -9.60
C ARG A 51 -8.32 8.34 -9.25
N GLN A 52 -9.14 7.32 -9.51
CA GLN A 52 -8.75 5.94 -9.30
C GLN A 52 -7.55 5.53 -10.18
N ALA A 53 -7.57 5.89 -11.46
CA ALA A 53 -6.49 5.59 -12.39
C ALA A 53 -5.16 6.23 -11.96
N LEU A 54 -5.19 7.47 -11.45
CA LEU A 54 -4.01 8.13 -10.87
C LEU A 54 -3.47 7.37 -9.65
N PHE A 55 -4.33 6.91 -8.74
CA PHE A 55 -3.90 6.10 -7.59
C PHE A 55 -3.38 4.72 -8.01
N CYS A 56 -3.99 4.07 -9.01
CA CYS A 56 -3.50 2.82 -9.57
C CYS A 56 -2.12 3.01 -10.19
N LEU A 57 -1.92 4.08 -10.97
CA LEU A 57 -0.62 4.41 -11.57
C LEU A 57 0.44 4.66 -10.49
N PHE A 58 0.10 5.46 -9.47
CA PHE A 58 0.99 5.70 -8.34
C PHE A 58 1.35 4.40 -7.61
N GLY A 59 0.38 3.51 -7.39
CA GLY A 59 0.60 2.20 -6.80
C GLY A 59 1.51 1.29 -7.64
N LEU A 60 1.35 1.29 -8.96
CA LEU A 60 2.21 0.53 -9.87
C LEU A 60 3.65 1.06 -9.89
N ILE A 61 3.83 2.38 -9.86
CA ILE A 61 5.15 3.01 -9.73
C ILE A 61 5.79 2.60 -8.40
N LEU A 62 5.05 2.68 -7.29
CA LEU A 62 5.55 2.30 -5.98
C LEU A 62 5.94 0.81 -5.95
N MET A 63 5.09 -0.05 -6.51
CA MET A 63 5.39 -1.48 -6.66
C MET A 63 6.67 -1.71 -7.44
N ALA A 64 6.83 -1.06 -8.61
CA ALA A 64 8.04 -1.19 -9.42
C ALA A 64 9.30 -0.75 -8.65
N ILE A 65 9.24 0.37 -7.92
CA ILE A 65 10.36 0.83 -7.08
C ILE A 65 10.69 -0.20 -6.01
N THR A 66 9.69 -0.70 -5.29
CA THR A 66 9.90 -1.68 -4.22
C THR A 66 10.40 -3.03 -4.72
N MET A 67 10.03 -3.42 -5.93
CA MET A 67 10.49 -4.66 -6.57
C MET A 67 12.00 -4.67 -6.83
N TYR A 68 12.60 -3.50 -7.06
CA TYR A 68 14.06 -3.36 -7.24
C TYR A 68 14.82 -3.12 -5.94
N LEU A 69 14.14 -3.00 -4.79
CA LEU A 69 14.84 -2.82 -3.51
C LEU A 69 15.49 -4.13 -3.04
N PRO A 70 16.75 -4.09 -2.57
CA PRO A 70 17.42 -5.27 -2.04
C PRO A 70 16.66 -5.85 -0.84
N THR A 71 16.59 -7.18 -0.74
CA THR A 71 15.95 -7.89 0.38
C THR A 71 16.57 -7.49 1.73
N GLU A 72 17.84 -7.09 1.74
CA GLU A 72 18.56 -6.60 2.92
C GLU A 72 17.90 -5.35 3.53
N VAL A 73 17.31 -4.47 2.70
CA VAL A 73 16.62 -3.26 3.17
C VAL A 73 15.40 -3.62 4.01
N TYR A 74 14.68 -4.67 3.63
CA TYR A 74 13.50 -5.14 4.36
C TYR A 74 13.84 -5.85 5.67
N SER A 75 15.07 -6.35 5.80
CA SER A 75 15.56 -6.98 7.03
C SER A 75 16.39 -6.05 7.91
N ASP A 76 16.66 -4.82 7.45
CA ASP A 76 17.40 -3.82 8.21
C ASP A 76 16.57 -3.39 9.43
N THR A 77 17.17 -3.54 10.60
CA THR A 77 16.61 -3.15 11.89
C THR A 77 16.14 -1.69 11.89
N ARG A 78 16.89 -0.78 11.26
CA ARG A 78 16.54 0.64 11.20
C ARG A 78 15.27 0.86 10.39
N VAL A 79 15.12 0.14 9.29
CA VAL A 79 13.94 0.23 8.40
C VAL A 79 12.72 -0.34 9.11
N VAL A 80 12.86 -1.52 9.74
CA VAL A 80 11.76 -2.20 10.44
C VAL A 80 11.25 -1.36 11.63
N TYR A 81 12.14 -0.97 12.54
CA TYR A 81 11.75 -0.17 13.70
C TYR A 81 11.36 1.26 13.33
N GLY A 82 11.99 1.83 12.29
CA GLY A 82 11.62 3.13 11.74
C GLY A 82 10.20 3.13 11.17
N ALA A 83 9.85 2.12 10.36
CA ALA A 83 8.49 1.95 9.83
C ALA A 83 7.47 1.78 10.95
N LEU A 84 7.77 0.97 11.98
CA LEU A 84 6.92 0.86 13.16
C LEU A 84 6.74 2.20 13.88
N PHE A 85 7.81 2.94 14.15
CA PHE A 85 7.73 4.21 14.85
C PHE A 85 6.92 5.24 14.07
N ILE A 86 7.14 5.33 12.75
CA ILE A 86 6.34 6.17 11.84
C ILE A 86 4.87 5.73 11.89
N SER A 87 4.59 4.44 11.85
CA SER A 87 3.22 3.93 11.90
C SER A 87 2.51 4.28 13.22
N ALA A 88 3.21 4.16 14.35
CA ALA A 88 2.71 4.55 15.66
C ALA A 88 2.46 6.06 15.73
N GLY A 89 3.39 6.87 15.22
CA GLY A 89 3.24 8.32 15.12
C GLY A 89 2.04 8.73 14.27
N LEU A 90 1.83 8.08 13.12
CA LEU A 90 0.67 8.33 12.26
C LEU A 90 -0.65 7.93 12.93
N LEU A 91 -0.68 6.84 13.69
CA LEU A 91 -1.85 6.44 14.47
C LEU A 91 -2.14 7.41 15.62
N ILE A 92 -1.10 7.93 16.28
CA ILE A 92 -1.26 8.96 17.32
C ILE A 92 -1.75 10.28 16.69
N SER A 93 -1.29 10.61 15.48
CA SER A 93 -1.74 11.79 14.74
C SER A 93 -3.26 11.80 14.47
N LEU A 94 -3.93 10.65 14.41
CA LEU A 94 -5.40 10.58 14.29
C LEU A 94 -6.13 11.30 15.43
N PHE A 95 -5.57 11.35 16.63
CA PHE A 95 -6.21 12.04 17.75
C PHE A 95 -6.30 13.55 17.55
N PHE A 96 -5.39 14.12 16.76
CA PHE A 96 -5.30 15.56 16.53
C PHE A 96 -5.84 15.97 15.15
N MET A 97 -5.59 15.14 14.12
CA MET A 97 -5.83 15.45 12.71
C MET A 97 -6.80 14.47 12.04
N GLY A 98 -7.39 13.56 12.82
CA GLY A 98 -8.31 12.55 12.31
C GLY A 98 -9.68 13.15 11.97
N HIS A 99 -10.17 12.81 10.78
CA HIS A 99 -11.52 13.08 10.35
C HIS A 99 -12.44 11.90 10.65
N THR A 100 -13.55 12.18 11.32
CA THR A 100 -14.63 11.22 11.56
C THR A 100 -15.49 11.06 10.31
N ILE A 101 -15.57 9.84 9.79
CA ILE A 101 -16.45 9.47 8.67
C ILE A 101 -17.23 8.23 9.13
N ASN A 102 -18.56 8.25 8.98
CA ASN A 102 -19.45 7.15 9.40
C ASN A 102 -19.24 6.72 10.85
N GLY A 103 -19.02 7.68 11.76
CA GLY A 103 -18.83 7.42 13.20
C GLY A 103 -17.44 6.93 13.61
N ALA A 104 -16.49 6.80 12.69
CA ALA A 104 -15.12 6.36 13.00
C ALA A 104 -14.06 7.37 12.52
N THR A 105 -13.11 7.68 13.42
CA THR A 105 -11.95 8.52 13.12
C THR A 105 -10.81 7.66 12.62
N ARG A 106 -10.66 7.56 11.29
CA ARG A 106 -9.66 6.68 10.64
C ARG A 106 -8.85 7.36 9.55
N TRP A 107 -9.30 8.53 9.11
CA TRP A 107 -8.80 9.19 7.91
C TRP A 107 -8.12 10.49 8.26
N ILE A 108 -6.93 10.72 7.73
CA ILE A 108 -6.29 12.03 7.72
C ILE A 108 -6.55 12.64 6.34
N ARG A 109 -7.12 13.85 6.29
CA ARG A 109 -7.36 14.57 5.04
C ARG A 109 -6.36 15.72 4.89
N ILE A 110 -5.60 15.72 3.80
CA ILE A 110 -4.62 16.77 3.48
C ILE A 110 -4.82 17.17 2.02
N GLY A 111 -5.21 18.43 1.78
CA GLY A 111 -5.24 19.03 0.43
C GLY A 111 -6.05 18.25 -0.63
N GLY A 112 -7.13 17.56 -0.24
CA GLY A 112 -7.95 16.75 -1.16
C GLY A 112 -7.56 15.27 -1.26
N PHE A 113 -6.47 14.87 -0.61
CA PHE A 113 -6.09 13.48 -0.43
C PHE A 113 -6.57 12.98 0.93
N SER A 114 -7.02 11.72 0.96
CA SER A 114 -7.40 11.03 2.18
C SER A 114 -6.42 9.88 2.36
N PHE A 115 -5.67 9.92 3.46
CA PHE A 115 -4.73 8.87 3.82
C PHE A 115 -5.24 8.13 5.06
N GLN A 116 -5.08 6.81 5.06
CA GLN A 116 -5.51 5.96 6.16
C GLN A 116 -4.28 5.33 6.85
N PRO A 117 -3.85 5.86 8.00
CA PRO A 117 -2.70 5.35 8.74
C PRO A 117 -2.72 3.86 9.06
N SER A 118 -3.91 3.26 9.23
CA SER A 118 -4.02 1.82 9.50
C SER A 118 -3.51 0.95 8.34
N GLU A 119 -3.54 1.44 7.09
CA GLU A 119 -2.97 0.72 5.95
C GLU A 119 -1.45 0.62 6.06
N PHE A 120 -0.79 1.72 6.45
CA PHE A 120 0.65 1.73 6.69
C PHE A 120 1.05 0.90 7.92
N ALA A 121 0.22 0.92 8.97
CA ALA A 121 0.44 0.12 10.17
C ALA A 121 0.41 -1.39 9.88
N LYS A 122 -0.50 -1.87 9.03
CA LYS A 122 -0.55 -3.30 8.63
C LYS A 122 0.74 -3.73 7.96
N LEU A 123 1.26 -2.94 7.01
CA LEU A 123 2.51 -3.25 6.32
C LEU A 123 3.71 -3.23 7.28
N SER A 124 3.80 -2.20 8.13
CA SER A 124 4.88 -2.06 9.12
C SER A 124 4.88 -3.22 10.12
N LEU A 125 3.70 -3.64 10.58
CA LEU A 125 3.56 -4.78 11.48
C LEU A 125 3.93 -6.10 10.80
N CYS A 126 3.52 -6.30 9.55
CA CYS A 126 3.91 -7.49 8.77
C CYS A 126 5.44 -7.60 8.66
N LEU A 127 6.10 -6.48 8.33
CA LEU A 127 7.56 -6.41 8.23
C LEU A 127 8.23 -6.70 9.58
N TYR A 128 7.73 -6.10 10.67
CA TYR A 128 8.25 -6.36 12.01
C TYR A 128 8.08 -7.80 12.46
N MET A 129 6.92 -8.40 12.22
CA MET A 129 6.67 -9.79 12.58
C MET A 129 7.60 -10.73 11.83
N ALA A 130 7.78 -10.51 10.52
CA ALA A 130 8.74 -11.27 9.71
C ALA A 130 10.17 -11.15 10.26
N TYR A 131 10.63 -9.93 10.55
CA TYR A 131 11.96 -9.67 11.14
C TYR A 131 12.14 -10.32 12.52
N SER A 132 11.17 -10.14 13.42
CA SER A 132 11.21 -10.65 14.79
C SER A 132 11.25 -12.17 14.84
N MET A 133 10.46 -12.83 13.98
CA MET A 133 10.46 -14.28 13.87
C MET A 133 11.77 -14.82 13.25
N ALA A 134 12.28 -14.17 12.20
CA ALA A 134 13.54 -14.55 11.58
C ALA A 134 14.73 -14.44 12.56
N LYS A 135 14.78 -13.37 13.36
CA LYS A 135 15.83 -13.18 14.37
C LYS A 135 15.79 -14.24 15.47
N LYS A 136 14.61 -14.48 16.05
CA LYS A 136 14.45 -15.49 17.12
C LYS A 136 14.68 -16.91 16.64
N GLY A 137 14.30 -17.23 15.39
CA GLY A 137 14.56 -18.53 14.78
C GLY A 137 16.04 -18.81 14.50
N SER A 138 16.87 -17.76 14.38
CA SER A 138 18.33 -17.91 14.24
C SER A 138 19.08 -18.06 15.58
N GLU A 139 18.40 -17.82 16.70
CA GLU A 139 18.94 -17.96 18.05
C GLU A 139 18.59 -19.33 18.70
N MET A 140 17.90 -20.21 17.97
CA MET A 140 17.66 -21.63 18.31
C MET A 140 18.58 -22.53 17.47
#